data_AF-A0A530L8K4-F1
#
_entry.id   AF-A0A530L8K4-F1
#
_cell.length_a   1.000
_cell.length_b   1.000
_cell.length_c   1.000
_cell.angle_alpha   90.00
_cell.angle_beta   90.00
_cell.angle_gamma   90.00
#
_symmetry.space_group_name_H-M   'P 1'
#
loop_
_entity.id
_entity.type
_entity.pdbx_description
1 polymer ?
#
loop_
_entity_poly.entity_id
_entity_poly.type
_entity_poly.pdbx_seq_one_letter_code
_entity_poly.pdbx_strand_id
1 'polypeptide(L)'
;LFGEMSREAQVLVLTGDLTNLGKPREAEILAEELRACTIPVVAVLGNHDYESGAVDQVTDILRQAGIHLLDGEATEIHEVGFVGVKGFVGGFGSRMLGSFGEPAIKSMVAESVNEAMRLENAMRQVRAKRTLVVLHYAPVVETVEG
;
A
#
# COMPACT_ATOMS: atom_id res chain seq x y z
N LEU A 1 -21.42 -0.43 4.39
CA LEU A 1 -20.14 -0.99 3.94
C LEU A 1 -19.19 -1.37 5.09
N PHE A 2 -18.40 -0.46 5.70
CA PHE A 2 -17.38 -0.87 6.68
C PHE A 2 -17.91 -1.60 7.93
N GLY A 3 -19.07 -1.18 8.44
CA GLY A 3 -19.74 -1.90 9.53
C GLY A 3 -20.31 -3.26 9.13
N GLU A 4 -20.57 -3.51 7.84
CA GLU A 4 -20.94 -4.84 7.33
C GLU A 4 -19.70 -5.73 7.18
N MET A 5 -18.63 -5.19 6.59
CA MET A 5 -17.33 -5.89 6.48
C MET A 5 -16.82 -6.35 7.85
N SER A 6 -17.02 -5.53 8.88
CA SER A 6 -16.64 -5.84 10.27
C SER A 6 -17.35 -7.06 10.86
N ARG A 7 -18.49 -7.49 10.29
CA ARG A 7 -19.21 -8.70 10.74
C ARG A 7 -18.75 -9.97 10.03
N GLU A 8 -18.17 -9.83 8.84
CA GLU A 8 -17.82 -10.95 7.96
C GLU A 8 -16.30 -11.21 7.89
N ALA A 9 -15.47 -10.23 8.28
CA ALA A 9 -14.01 -10.32 8.23
C ALA A 9 -13.38 -10.04 9.59
N GLN A 10 -12.14 -10.50 9.76
CA GLN A 10 -11.33 -10.22 10.98
C GLN A 10 -10.35 -9.06 10.77
N VAL A 11 -9.98 -8.77 9.53
CA VAL A 11 -9.08 -7.67 9.14
C VAL A 11 -9.59 -7.11 7.82
N LEU A 12 -9.59 -5.78 7.68
CA LEU A 12 -9.84 -5.08 6.41
C LEU A 12 -8.49 -4.67 5.80
N VAL A 13 -8.28 -4.99 4.52
CA VAL A 13 -7.07 -4.59 3.78
C VAL A 13 -7.45 -3.64 2.64
N LEU A 14 -6.83 -2.45 2.60
CA LEU A 14 -7.01 -1.44 1.56
C LEU A 14 -5.73 -1.30 0.72
N THR A 15 -5.82 -1.55 -0.59
CA THR A 15 -4.65 -1.75 -1.47
C THR A 15 -4.28 -0.50 -2.28
N GLY A 16 -4.25 0.67 -1.63
CA GLY A 16 -3.91 1.94 -2.27
C GLY A 16 -5.09 2.69 -2.86
N ASP A 17 -4.78 3.87 -3.39
CA ASP A 17 -5.73 4.87 -3.90
C ASP A 17 -6.85 5.15 -2.89
N LEU A 18 -6.41 5.43 -1.66
CA LEU A 18 -7.29 5.72 -0.52
C LEU A 18 -7.99 7.08 -0.69
N THR A 19 -7.40 7.93 -1.51
CA THR A 19 -7.89 9.24 -1.94
C THR A 19 -7.92 9.31 -3.46
N ASN A 20 -8.63 10.29 -4.02
CA ASN A 20 -8.71 10.46 -5.47
C ASN A 20 -7.62 11.38 -6.01
N LEU A 21 -7.24 12.40 -5.25
CA LEU A 21 -6.28 13.42 -5.64
C LEU A 21 -5.23 13.68 -4.52
N GLY A 22 -5.08 12.78 -3.56
CA GLY A 22 -4.09 12.92 -2.50
C GLY A 22 -4.38 14.08 -1.55
N LYS A 23 -5.63 14.55 -1.47
CA LYS A 23 -5.96 15.73 -0.65
C LYS A 23 -6.21 15.32 0.79
N PRO A 24 -5.71 16.07 1.80
CA PRO A 24 -5.98 15.80 3.22
C PRO A 24 -7.47 15.64 3.53
N ARG A 25 -8.33 16.47 2.92
CA ARG A 25 -9.78 16.39 3.10
C ARG A 25 -10.38 15.05 2.66
N GLU A 26 -9.85 14.43 1.61
CA GLU A 26 -10.32 13.11 1.15
C GLU A 26 -9.92 12.03 2.17
N ALA A 27 -8.71 12.11 2.72
CA ALA A 27 -8.26 11.24 3.81
C ALA A 27 -9.08 11.41 5.09
N GLU A 28 -9.46 12.64 5.45
CA GLU A 28 -10.38 12.92 6.56
C GLU A 28 -11.71 12.21 6.36
N ILE A 29 -12.30 12.32 5.17
CA ILE A 29 -13.59 11.68 4.86
C ILE A 29 -13.47 10.15 5.02
N LEU A 30 -12.41 9.53 4.49
CA LEU A 30 -12.17 8.10 4.67
C LEU A 30 -12.01 7.74 6.15
N ALA A 31 -11.23 8.52 6.90
CA ALA A 31 -11.06 8.33 8.34
C ALA A 31 -12.40 8.41 9.10
N GLU A 32 -13.28 9.33 8.71
CA GLU A 32 -14.61 9.48 9.29
C GLU A 32 -15.51 8.27 9.02
N GLU A 33 -15.47 7.72 7.82
CA GLU A 33 -16.23 6.53 7.44
C GLU A 33 -15.71 5.26 8.12
N LEU A 34 -14.39 5.15 8.29
CA LEU A 34 -13.75 4.02 8.96
C LEU A 34 -14.05 3.95 10.46
N ARG A 35 -14.63 4.99 11.08
CA ARG A 35 -15.16 4.90 12.45
C ARG A 35 -16.24 3.83 12.62
N ALA A 36 -16.92 3.46 11.53
CA ALA A 36 -17.89 2.36 11.51
C ALA A 36 -17.23 0.98 11.38
N CYS A 37 -15.92 0.91 11.10
CA CYS A 37 -15.14 -0.32 11.05
C CYS A 37 -14.66 -0.70 12.47
N THR A 38 -15.04 -1.87 12.96
CA THR A 38 -14.66 -2.33 14.32
C THR A 38 -13.54 -3.37 14.31
N ILE A 39 -12.99 -3.69 13.15
CA ILE A 39 -11.88 -4.61 12.96
C ILE A 39 -10.62 -3.84 12.53
N PRO A 40 -9.41 -4.37 12.77
CA PRO A 40 -8.17 -3.73 12.34
C PRO A 40 -8.15 -3.48 10.83
N VAL A 41 -7.63 -2.33 10.44
CA VAL A 41 -7.47 -1.93 9.03
C VAL A 41 -5.99 -1.84 8.71
N VAL A 42 -5.57 -2.55 7.67
CA VAL A 42 -4.22 -2.49 7.09
C VAL A 42 -4.34 -1.81 5.73
N ALA A 43 -3.42 -0.92 5.39
CA ALA A 43 -3.43 -0.26 4.10
C ALA A 43 -2.03 -0.05 3.53
N VAL A 44 -1.93 0.14 2.23
CA VAL A 44 -0.79 0.79 1.56
C VAL A 44 -1.32 2.01 0.81
N LEU A 45 -0.45 2.95 0.45
CA LEU A 45 -0.82 4.05 -0.45
C LEU A 45 -0.75 3.60 -1.91
N GLY A 46 -1.61 4.19 -2.74
CA GLY A 46 -1.52 4.10 -4.20
C GLY A 46 -1.02 5.39 -4.81
N ASN A 47 -0.99 5.50 -6.13
CA ASN A 47 -0.45 6.71 -6.77
C ASN A 47 -1.35 7.92 -6.60
N HIS A 48 -2.67 7.74 -6.49
CA HIS A 48 -3.59 8.86 -6.30
C HIS A 48 -3.33 9.59 -4.98
N ASP A 49 -2.86 8.86 -3.96
CA ASP A 49 -2.52 9.41 -2.65
C ASP A 49 -1.34 10.40 -2.68
N TYR A 50 -0.51 10.35 -3.72
CA TYR A 50 0.63 11.26 -3.90
C TYR A 50 0.32 12.49 -4.77
N GLU A 51 -0.82 12.51 -5.49
CA GLU A 51 -1.09 13.47 -6.57
C GLU A 51 -0.98 14.95 -6.14
N SER A 52 -1.50 15.32 -4.96
CA SER A 52 -1.44 16.71 -4.49
C SER A 52 -0.07 17.12 -3.92
N GLY A 53 0.85 16.18 -3.72
CA GLY A 53 2.08 16.39 -2.97
C GLY A 53 1.91 16.49 -1.44
N ALA A 54 0.71 16.28 -0.90
CA ALA A 54 0.42 16.33 0.54
C ALA A 54 0.44 14.95 1.22
N VAL A 55 1.24 14.02 0.71
CA VAL A 55 1.27 12.62 1.15
C VAL A 55 1.54 12.46 2.65
N ASP A 56 2.40 13.31 3.24
CA ASP A 56 2.68 13.28 4.68
C ASP A 56 1.42 13.59 5.50
N GLN A 57 0.65 14.59 5.10
CA GLN A 57 -0.60 14.97 5.77
C GLN A 57 -1.66 13.87 5.62
N VAL A 58 -1.79 13.29 4.43
CA VAL A 58 -2.68 12.14 4.17
C VAL A 58 -2.31 10.96 5.07
N THR A 59 -1.03 10.61 5.12
CA THR A 59 -0.49 9.53 5.96
C THR A 59 -0.79 9.77 7.43
N ASP A 60 -0.56 10.98 7.93
CA ASP A 60 -0.81 11.34 9.33
C ASP A 60 -2.28 11.21 9.70
N ILE A 61 -3.20 11.69 8.85
CA ILE A 61 -4.65 11.57 9.06
C ILE A 61 -5.07 10.10 9.13
N LEU A 62 -4.60 9.28 8.18
CA LEU A 62 -4.94 7.86 8.11
C LEU A 62 -4.40 7.08 9.31
N ARG A 63 -3.16 7.37 9.75
CA ARG A 63 -2.59 6.75 10.95
C ARG A 63 -3.32 7.19 12.22
N GLN A 64 -3.70 8.46 12.33
CA GLN A 64 -4.51 8.96 13.46
C GLN A 64 -5.91 8.30 13.51
N ALA A 65 -6.44 7.87 12.36
CA ALA A 65 -7.67 7.09 12.27
C ALA A 65 -7.51 5.62 12.71
N GLY A 66 -6.29 5.20 13.11
CA GLY A 66 -6.01 3.84 13.57
C GLY A 66 -5.69 2.84 12.45
N ILE A 67 -5.43 3.32 11.23
CA ILE A 67 -5.03 2.45 10.11
C ILE A 67 -3.57 2.05 10.28
N HIS A 68 -3.29 0.75 10.17
CA HIS A 68 -1.94 0.21 10.00
C HIS A 68 -1.48 0.47 8.56
N LEU A 69 -1.08 1.71 8.28
CA LEU A 69 -0.59 2.12 6.97
C LEU A 69 0.85 1.64 6.78
N LEU A 70 1.08 0.72 5.86
CA LEU A 70 2.36 0.10 5.56
C LEU A 70 3.07 0.84 4.42
N ASP A 71 4.29 1.30 4.69
CA ASP A 71 5.16 1.91 3.69
C ASP A 71 6.62 1.42 3.87
N GLY A 72 6.86 0.16 3.51
CA GLY A 72 8.13 -0.52 3.77
C GLY A 72 8.26 -1.02 5.20
N GLU A 73 7.14 -1.30 5.83
CA GLU A 73 7.03 -1.81 7.20
C GLU A 73 6.08 -3.01 7.26
N ALA A 74 6.07 -3.66 8.42
CA ALA A 74 5.23 -4.81 8.69
C ALA A 74 4.50 -4.68 10.02
N THR A 75 3.35 -5.31 10.12
CA THR A 75 2.58 -5.46 11.36
C THR A 75 2.07 -6.88 11.49
N GLU A 76 1.78 -7.33 12.71
CA GLU A 76 1.21 -8.66 12.95
C GLU A 76 -0.14 -8.52 13.64
N ILE A 77 -1.17 -9.11 13.04
CA ILE A 77 -2.56 -9.06 13.52
C ILE A 77 -3.11 -10.48 13.47
N HIS A 78 -3.63 -10.98 14.59
CA HIS A 78 -4.18 -12.34 14.69
C HIS A 78 -3.24 -13.44 14.16
N GLU A 79 -1.95 -13.38 14.53
CA GLU A 79 -0.88 -14.32 14.10
C GLU A 79 -0.59 -14.31 12.58
N VAL A 80 -1.13 -13.33 11.87
CA VAL A 80 -0.87 -13.10 10.44
C VAL A 80 -0.01 -11.86 10.30
N GLY A 81 1.14 -12.01 9.65
CA GLY A 81 2.01 -10.90 9.28
C GLY A 81 1.45 -10.18 8.07
N PHE A 82 1.43 -8.87 8.11
CA PHE A 82 1.14 -8.01 6.96
C PHE A 82 2.36 -7.16 6.69
N VAL A 83 2.80 -7.14 5.45
CA VAL A 83 3.96 -6.36 5.01
C VAL A 83 3.59 -5.68 3.70
N GLY A 84 3.97 -4.41 3.53
CA GLY A 84 3.48 -3.69 2.38
C GLY A 84 4.30 -2.46 2.01
N VAL A 85 4.23 -2.16 0.72
CA VAL A 85 4.71 -0.94 0.07
C VAL A 85 3.70 -0.58 -1.02
N LYS A 86 3.77 0.62 -1.59
CA LYS A 86 3.02 0.97 -2.80
C LYS A 86 3.39 0.03 -3.95
N GLY A 87 4.67 -0.28 -4.09
CA GLY A 87 5.24 -0.86 -5.29
C GLY A 87 5.48 0.23 -6.34
N PHE A 88 5.79 -0.16 -7.58
CA PHE A 88 5.85 0.79 -8.67
C PHE A 88 5.67 0.13 -10.03
N VAL A 89 5.22 0.93 -10.99
CA VAL A 89 5.17 0.54 -12.39
C VAL A 89 6.58 0.17 -12.91
N GLY A 90 6.62 -0.63 -13.98
CA GLY A 90 7.87 -1.05 -14.60
C GLY A 90 7.73 -2.15 -15.63
N GLY A 91 6.56 -2.79 -15.73
CA GLY A 91 6.34 -3.90 -16.67
C GLY A 91 6.90 -5.23 -16.16
N PHE A 92 6.69 -6.29 -16.94
CA PHE A 92 6.98 -7.67 -16.51
C PHE A 92 7.79 -8.43 -17.55
N GLY A 93 8.66 -9.35 -17.10
CA GLY A 93 9.42 -10.23 -17.97
C GLY A 93 10.18 -9.47 -19.07
N SER A 94 9.98 -9.85 -20.33
CA SER A 94 10.61 -9.20 -21.48
C SER A 94 10.10 -7.79 -21.78
N ARG A 95 9.00 -7.36 -21.13
CA ARG A 95 8.42 -6.01 -21.24
C ARG A 95 8.79 -5.11 -20.05
N MET A 96 9.70 -5.57 -19.19
CA MET A 96 10.19 -4.75 -18.08
C MET A 96 11.04 -3.59 -18.60
N LEU A 97 10.81 -2.39 -18.07
CA LEU A 97 11.54 -1.18 -18.40
C LEU A 97 12.99 -1.30 -17.92
N GLY A 98 13.94 -1.19 -18.86
CA GLY A 98 15.36 -1.22 -18.55
C GLY A 98 15.89 0.15 -18.09
N SER A 99 16.86 0.15 -17.17
CA SER A 99 17.58 1.36 -16.76
C SER A 99 18.58 1.80 -17.83
N PHE A 100 18.10 2.41 -18.91
CA PHE A 100 18.91 2.82 -20.06
C PHE A 100 18.40 4.14 -20.66
N GLY A 101 19.31 4.90 -21.28
CA GLY A 101 18.96 6.18 -21.92
C GLY A 101 18.92 7.36 -20.95
N GLU A 102 17.80 8.08 -20.98
CA GLU A 102 17.57 9.35 -20.30
C GLU A 102 17.59 9.21 -18.77
N PRO A 103 18.00 10.27 -18.04
CA PRO A 103 17.91 10.28 -16.58
C PRO A 103 16.51 9.98 -16.04
N ALA A 104 15.45 10.44 -16.71
CA ALA A 104 14.07 10.19 -16.28
C ALA A 104 13.70 8.69 -16.28
N ILE A 105 14.13 7.93 -17.30
CA ILE A 105 13.92 6.47 -17.36
C ILE A 105 14.68 5.78 -16.24
N LYS A 106 15.94 6.17 -16.01
CA LYS A 106 16.77 5.61 -14.93
C LYS A 106 16.16 5.89 -13.56
N SER A 107 15.63 7.08 -13.34
CA SER A 107 14.93 7.44 -12.09
C SER A 107 13.66 6.62 -11.89
N MET A 108 12.87 6.40 -12.95
CA MET A 108 11.67 5.56 -12.86
C MET A 108 12.00 4.12 -12.50
N VAL A 109 13.03 3.52 -13.13
CA VAL A 109 13.48 2.17 -12.80
C VAL A 109 14.08 2.12 -11.39
N ALA A 110 14.85 3.14 -10.99
CA ALA A 110 15.40 3.22 -9.64
C ALA A 110 14.31 3.25 -8.58
N GLU A 111 13.19 3.94 -8.82
CA GLU A 111 12.02 3.94 -7.93
C GLU A 111 11.41 2.55 -7.79
N SER A 112 11.22 1.80 -8.89
CA SER A 112 10.72 0.41 -8.82
C SER A 112 11.66 -0.49 -8.01
N VAL A 113 12.97 -0.33 -8.20
CA VAL A 113 13.99 -1.09 -7.45
C VAL A 113 13.99 -0.71 -5.98
N ASN A 114 13.86 0.57 -5.64
CA ASN A 114 13.77 1.04 -4.27
C ASN A 114 12.56 0.44 -3.55
N GLU A 115 11.38 0.48 -4.16
CA GLU A 115 10.16 -0.12 -3.60
C GLU A 115 10.32 -1.63 -3.36
N ALA A 116 10.93 -2.36 -4.31
CA ALA A 116 11.22 -3.78 -4.14
C ALA A 116 12.20 -4.05 -2.98
N MET A 117 13.26 -3.25 -2.83
CA MET A 117 14.21 -3.37 -1.72
C MET A 117 13.56 -3.05 -0.37
N ARG A 118 12.70 -2.03 -0.30
CA ARG A 118 11.95 -1.68 0.92
C ARG A 118 11.06 -2.84 1.34
N LEU A 119 10.34 -3.45 0.39
CA LEU A 119 9.53 -4.64 0.64
C LEU A 119 10.39 -5.81 1.14
N GLU A 120 11.49 -6.12 0.45
CA GLU A 120 12.39 -7.21 0.85
C GLU A 120 12.90 -7.03 2.29
N ASN A 121 13.33 -5.81 2.63
CA ASN A 121 13.80 -5.48 3.98
C ASN A 121 12.71 -5.64 5.03
N ALA A 122 11.48 -5.18 4.74
CA ALA A 122 10.34 -5.33 5.64
C ALA A 122 9.96 -6.81 5.83
N MET A 123 9.98 -7.60 4.76
CA MET A 123 9.68 -9.04 4.80
C MET A 123 10.65 -9.81 5.70
N ARG A 124 11.93 -9.43 5.74
CA ARG A 124 12.94 -10.04 6.62
C ARG A 124 12.63 -9.88 8.12
N GLN A 125 11.79 -8.90 8.49
CA GLN A 125 11.41 -8.65 9.88
C GLN A 125 10.22 -9.50 10.33
N VAL A 126 9.46 -10.08 9.38
CA VAL A 126 8.24 -10.85 9.68
C VAL A 126 8.61 -12.25 10.16
N ARG A 127 8.05 -12.63 11.32
CA ARG A 127 8.22 -13.98 11.91
C ARG A 127 6.93 -14.80 11.94
N ALA A 128 5.81 -14.18 11.57
CA ALA A 128 4.52 -14.83 11.51
C ALA A 128 4.55 -16.04 10.56
N LYS A 129 3.81 -17.09 10.92
CA LYS A 129 3.74 -18.32 10.13
C LYS A 129 3.00 -18.11 8.80
N ARG A 130 2.05 -17.18 8.78
CA ARG A 130 1.29 -16.76 7.61
C ARG A 130 1.55 -15.29 7.38
N THR A 131 1.86 -14.92 6.14
CA THR A 131 2.17 -13.54 5.79
C THR A 131 1.43 -13.15 4.52
N LEU A 132 0.80 -11.98 4.54
CA LEU A 132 0.22 -11.33 3.37
C LEU A 132 1.12 -10.16 2.96
N VAL A 133 1.46 -10.12 1.68
CA VAL A 133 2.11 -8.97 1.04
C VAL A 133 1.02 -8.09 0.45
N VAL A 134 1.01 -6.82 0.85
CA VAL A 134 0.03 -5.82 0.40
C VAL A 134 0.74 -4.83 -0.53
N LEU A 135 0.21 -4.68 -1.73
CA LEU A 135 0.76 -3.81 -2.77
C LEU A 135 -0.38 -3.07 -3.47
N HIS A 136 -0.08 -1.88 -3.97
CA HIS A 136 -0.98 -1.17 -4.87
C HIS A 136 -0.71 -1.57 -6.33
N TYR A 137 0.55 -1.53 -6.75
CA TYR A 137 0.93 -1.99 -8.09
C TYR A 137 1.00 -3.52 -8.17
N ALA A 138 0.45 -4.05 -9.26
CA ALA A 138 0.47 -5.48 -9.57
C ALA A 138 1.90 -6.05 -9.55
N PRO A 139 2.21 -7.04 -8.69
CA PRO A 139 3.56 -7.59 -8.58
C PRO A 139 3.93 -8.55 -9.71
N VAL A 140 2.93 -9.17 -10.34
CA VAL A 140 3.11 -10.16 -11.41
C VAL A 140 2.01 -10.03 -12.46
N VAL A 141 2.24 -10.57 -13.66
CA VAL A 141 1.27 -10.51 -14.78
C VAL A 141 -0.08 -11.10 -14.39
N GLU A 142 -0.06 -12.21 -13.67
CA GLU A 142 -1.23 -12.97 -13.27
C GLU A 142 -2.21 -12.12 -12.43
N THR A 143 -1.69 -11.17 -11.63
CA THR A 143 -2.54 -10.26 -10.84
C THR A 143 -3.23 -9.19 -11.70
N VAL A 144 -2.72 -8.90 -12.90
CA VAL A 144 -3.38 -8.02 -13.88
C VAL A 144 -4.43 -8.77 -14.69
N GLU A 145 -4.20 -10.07 -14.94
CA GLU A 145 -5.09 -10.91 -15.73
C GLU A 145 -6.38 -11.28 -14.98
N GLY A 146 -6.28 -11.52 -13.66
CA GLY A 146 -7.42 -11.83 -12.78
C GLY A 146 -7.62 -13.31 -12.51
#